data_AF-A0A7N4Q1S4-F1
#
_entry.id   AF-A0A7N4Q1S4-F1
#
_cell.length_a   1.000
_cell.length_b   1.000
_cell.length_c   1.000
_cell.angle_alpha   90.00
_cell.angle_beta   90.00
_cell.angle_gamma   90.00
#
_symmetry.space_group_name_H-M   'P 1'
#
loop_
_entity.id
_entity.type
_entity.pdbx_description
1 polymer ?
#
loop_
_entity_poly.entity_id
_entity_poly.type
_entity_poly.pdbx_seq_one_letter_code
_entity_poly.pdbx_strand_id
1 'polypeptide(L)' 'MSELSDEASESELLNRSLSIWHGPGHLVCREELDVPLDIHTASSIGQYEVVKECIQRS' A
#
# COMPACT_ATOMS: atom_id res chain seq x y z
N MET A 1 -19.80 -8.36 36.95
CA MET A 1 -18.66 -8.07 36.07
C MET A 1 -18.99 -8.72 34.74
N SER A 2 -19.37 -7.95 33.72
CA SER A 2 -19.56 -8.51 32.38
C SER A 2 -18.21 -8.51 31.70
N GLU A 3 -17.74 -9.71 31.36
CA GLU A 3 -16.61 -9.94 30.50
C GLU A 3 -17.01 -9.43 29.11
N LEU A 4 -16.48 -8.28 28.72
CA LEU A 4 -16.68 -7.74 27.38
C LEU A 4 -15.94 -8.67 26.42
N SER A 5 -16.69 -9.52 25.72
CA SER A 5 -16.17 -10.40 24.67
C SER A 5 -15.68 -9.53 23.51
N ASP A 6 -14.37 -9.25 23.49
CA ASP A 6 -13.70 -8.53 22.41
C ASP A 6 -13.44 -9.48 21.23
N GLU A 7 -14.53 -9.90 20.57
CA GLU A 7 -14.47 -10.72 19.36
C GLU A 7 -14.27 -9.79 18.15
N ALA A 8 -13.04 -9.31 17.97
CA ALA A 8 -12.67 -8.56 16.77
C ALA A 8 -12.80 -9.49 15.55
N SER A 9 -13.42 -9.02 14.47
CA SER A 9 -13.57 -9.82 13.26
C SER A 9 -12.19 -10.19 12.70
N GLU A 10 -12.05 -11.36 12.07
CA GLU A 10 -10.82 -11.74 11.35
C GLU A 10 -10.36 -10.65 10.38
N SER A 11 -11.30 -9.91 9.79
CA SER A 11 -11.04 -8.77 8.91
C SER A 11 -10.43 -7.58 9.67
N GLU A 12 -10.88 -7.30 10.89
CA GLU A 12 -10.28 -6.27 11.74
C GLU A 12 -8.90 -6.68 12.24
N LEU A 13 -8.72 -7.95 12.62
CA LEU A 13 -7.42 -8.48 13.03
C LEU A 13 -6.41 -8.44 11.88
N LEU A 14 -6.86 -8.77 10.66
CA LEU A 14 -6.05 -8.67 9.46
C LEU A 14 -5.66 -7.21 9.17
N ASN A 15 -6.63 -6.29 9.18
CA ASN A 15 -6.36 -4.86 8.98
C ASN A 15 -5.42 -4.28 10.05
N ARG A 16 -5.58 -4.68 11.32
CA ARG A 16 -4.66 -4.29 12.40
C ARG A 16 -3.25 -4.80 12.15
N SER A 17 -3.11 -6.07 11.74
CA SER A 17 -1.81 -6.69 11.43
C SER A 17 -1.13 -6.04 10.21
N LEU A 18 -1.94 -5.62 9.23
CA LEU A 18 -1.47 -4.99 8.02
C LEU A 18 -1.34 -3.47 8.12
N SER A 19 -1.68 -2.86 9.28
CA SER A 19 -1.76 -1.40 9.44
C SER A 19 -0.46 -0.65 9.08
N ILE A 20 0.71 -1.25 9.31
CA ILE A 20 2.02 -0.66 8.91
C ILE A 20 2.27 -0.71 7.40
N TRP A 21 1.68 -1.70 6.72
CA TRP A 21 1.74 -1.89 5.27
C TRP A 21 0.66 -1.07 4.54
N HIS A 22 -0.48 -0.86 5.20
CA HIS A 22 -1.51 0.10 4.83
C HIS A 22 -1.18 1.53 5.26
N GLY A 23 0.08 1.79 5.64
CA GLY A 23 0.59 3.13 5.94
C GLY A 23 0.07 4.16 4.94
N PRO A 24 -0.18 5.40 5.40
CA PRO A 24 -1.14 6.35 4.82
C PRO A 24 -1.01 6.37 3.31
N GLY A 25 -1.91 5.64 2.63
CA GLY A 25 -1.74 5.10 1.27
C GLY A 25 -0.89 5.95 0.35
N HIS A 26 0.43 5.86 0.49
CA HIS A 26 1.33 6.70 -0.25
C HIS A 26 1.60 5.95 -1.54
N LEU A 27 0.59 5.99 -2.41
CA LEU A 27 0.87 6.21 -3.82
C LEU A 27 1.81 7.42 -3.82
N VAL A 28 3.11 7.15 -3.81
CA VAL A 28 4.15 8.16 -4.03
C VAL A 28 3.66 9.06 -5.16
N CYS A 29 3.31 10.30 -4.83
CA CYS A 29 2.79 11.22 -5.82
C CYS A 29 3.94 11.43 -6.80
N ARG A 30 3.75 11.05 -8.07
CA ARG A 30 4.82 11.14 -9.06
C ARG A 30 5.37 12.57 -9.15
N GLU A 31 4.50 13.53 -8.88
CA GLU A 31 4.74 14.97 -8.84
C GLU A 31 5.58 15.44 -7.65
N GLU A 32 5.68 14.66 -6.57
CA GLU A 32 6.53 14.96 -5.41
C GLU A 32 7.98 14.46 -5.59
N LEU A 33 8.23 13.71 -6.65
CA LEU A 33 9.56 13.19 -6.96
C LEU A 33 10.26 14.06 -7.99
N ASP A 34 11.49 14.49 -7.67
CA ASP A 34 12.37 15.17 -8.63
C ASP A 34 12.84 14.25 -9.78
N VAL A 35 12.59 12.94 -9.66
CA VAL A 35 13.00 11.92 -10.63
C VAL A 35 11.85 10.94 -10.92
N PRO A 36 11.70 10.46 -12.17
CA PRO A 36 10.76 9.39 -12.47
C PRO A 36 11.06 8.13 -11.67
N LEU A 37 10.02 7.46 -11.19
CA LEU A 37 10.16 6.17 -10.53
C LEU A 37 10.59 5.11 -11.56
N ASP A 38 11.62 4.33 -11.25
CA ASP A 38 11.97 3.17 -12.06
C ASP A 38 11.00 2.00 -11.82
N ILE A 39 10.97 1.05 -12.77
CA ILE A 39 10.02 -0.07 -12.74
C ILE A 39 10.20 -1.00 -11.53
N HIS A 40 11.42 -1.16 -11.02
CA HIS A 40 11.68 -2.04 -9.89
C HIS A 40 11.14 -1.41 -8.61
N THR A 41 11.45 -0.13 -8.39
CA THR A 41 10.91 0.63 -7.26
C THR A 41 9.38 0.69 -7.32
N ALA A 42 8.79 1.03 -8.48
CA ALA A 42 7.34 1.08 -8.68
C ALA A 42 6.64 -0.23 -8.30
N SER A 43 7.24 -1.35 -8.74
CA SER A 43 6.72 -2.68 -8.45
C SER A 43 6.78 -2.99 -6.96
N SER A 44 7.90 -2.67 -6.29
CA SER A 44 8.10 -2.96 -4.87
C SER A 44 7.16 -2.19 -3.94
N ILE A 45 6.70 -0.99 -4.35
CA ILE A 45 5.80 -0.15 -3.53
C ILE A 45 4.33 -0.19 -3.99
N GLY A 46 3.98 -1.05 -4.96
CA GLY A 46 2.60 -1.24 -5.39
C GLY A 46 2.03 -0.14 -6.30
N GLN A 47 2.89 0.63 -6.99
CA GLN A 47 2.48 1.71 -7.90
C GLN A 47 2.02 1.18 -9.26
N TYR A 48 0.83 0.58 -9.29
CA TYR A 48 0.31 -0.13 -10.46
C TYR A 48 0.32 0.69 -11.75
N GLU A 49 -0.20 1.93 -11.73
CA GLU A 49 -0.28 2.74 -12.96
C GLU A 49 1.10 3.10 -13.51
N VAL A 50 2.09 3.33 -12.63
CA VAL A 50 3.47 3.57 -13.04
C VAL A 50 4.08 2.32 -13.69
N VAL A 51 3.91 1.15 -13.08
CA VAL A 51 4.42 -0.13 -13.63
C VAL A 51 3.82 -0.41 -15.00
N LYS A 52 2.51 -0.25 -15.14
CA LYS A 52 1.79 -0.43 -16.40
C LYS A 52 2.33 0.50 -17.50
N GLU A 53 2.55 1.78 -17.18
CA GLU A 53 3.10 2.75 -18.11
C GLU A 53 4.54 2.39 -18.55
N CYS A 54 5.40 1.98 -17.61
CA CYS A 54 6.77 1.55 -17.92
C CYS A 54 6.80 0.37 -18.91
N ILE A 55 5.94 -0.63 -18.70
CA ILE A 55 5.85 -1.81 -19.59
C ILE A 55 5.34 -1.41 -20.99
N GLN A 56 4.37 -0.50 -21.07
CA GLN A 56 3.79 -0.08 -22.36
C GLN A 56 4.73 0.79 -23.21
N ARG A 57 5.70 1.45 -22.58
CA ARG A 57 6.71 2.29 -23.25
C ARG A 57 7.95 1.50 -23.70
N SER A 58 8.04 0.21 -23.38
CA SER A 58 9.17 -0.68 -23.68
C SER A 58 9.14 -1.24 -25.10
#